data_AF-A0A6D2JVG8-F1
#
_entry.id   AF-A0A6D2JVG8-F1
#
_cell.length_a   1.000
_cell.length_b   1.000
_cell.length_c   1.000
_cell.angle_alpha   90.00
_cell.angle_beta   90.00
_cell.angle_gamma   90.00
#
_symmetry.space_group_name_H-M   'P 1'
#
loop_
_entity.id
_entity.type
_entity.pdbx_description
1 polymer ?
#
loop_
_entity_poly.entity_id
_entity_poly.type
_entity_poly.pdbx_seq_one_letter_code
_entity_poly.pdbx_strand_id
1 'polypeptide(L)'
;MGQKQGVEARGEGRGDTVSGPSPFDDLPEECISNIISLTSPRDACVVASVSKTFRSAVDSDFIWEKFLPPDYASLILGSRVFSSKKELYFALCDHFLIEDGKKVYTYVFNIRYMCL
;
A
#
# COMPACT_ATOMS: atom_id res chain seq x y z
N MET A 1 -41.02 -30.72 -23.11
CA MET A 1 -41.14 -29.32 -22.65
C MET A 1 -39.79 -28.91 -22.07
N GLY A 2 -38.94 -28.29 -22.87
CA GLY A 2 -37.68 -27.71 -22.42
C GLY A 2 -37.77 -26.20 -22.61
N GLN A 3 -37.61 -25.44 -21.53
CA GLN A 3 -37.59 -23.97 -21.58
C GLN A 3 -36.15 -23.46 -21.60
N LYS A 4 -35.96 -22.46 -22.46
CA LYS A 4 -34.74 -21.73 -22.79
C LYS A 4 -34.74 -20.37 -22.06
N GLN A 5 -33.72 -19.57 -22.40
CA GLN A 5 -33.42 -18.16 -22.06
C GLN A 5 -32.67 -17.98 -20.73
N GLY A 6 -31.43 -17.47 -20.68
CA GLY A 6 -30.66 -16.70 -21.64
C GLY A 6 -30.64 -15.22 -21.24
N VAL A 7 -29.59 -14.80 -20.55
CA VAL A 7 -29.12 -13.40 -20.51
C VAL A 7 -27.59 -13.44 -20.53
N GLU A 8 -27.04 -13.13 -21.70
CA GLU A 8 -25.65 -12.76 -21.93
C GLU A 8 -25.49 -11.29 -21.52
N ALA A 9 -24.67 -11.01 -20.51
CA ALA A 9 -24.20 -9.66 -20.24
C ALA A 9 -22.73 -9.57 -20.68
N ARG A 10 -22.54 -8.95 -21.85
CA ARG A 10 -21.23 -8.48 -22.32
C ARG A 10 -20.74 -7.38 -21.39
N GLY A 11 -19.60 -7.62 -20.74
CA GLY A 11 -18.78 -6.58 -20.12
C GLY A 11 -17.53 -6.38 -20.99
N GLU A 12 -17.51 -5.26 -21.71
CA GLU A 12 -16.42 -4.81 -22.58
C GLU A 12 -15.09 -4.61 -21.84
N GLY A 13 -14.02 -5.09 -22.48
CA GLY A 13 -12.79 -4.35 -22.69
C GLY A 13 -11.96 -4.03 -21.46
N ARG A 14 -11.09 -4.96 -21.04
CA ARG A 14 -9.88 -4.57 -20.32
C ARG A 14 -8.70 -4.73 -21.26
N GLY A 15 -8.16 -3.59 -21.68
CA GLY A 15 -7.06 -3.48 -22.63
C GLY A 15 -5.97 -4.50 -22.35
N ASP A 16 -5.70 -5.32 -23.35
CA ASP A 16 -4.55 -6.19 -23.40
C ASP A 16 -3.33 -5.28 -23.59
N THR A 17 -2.83 -4.72 -22.49
CA THR A 17 -1.45 -4.26 -22.45
C THR A 17 -0.61 -5.50 -22.67
N VAL A 18 -0.12 -5.69 -23.89
CA VAL A 18 1.02 -6.56 -24.17
C VAL A 18 2.21 -5.95 -23.41
N SER A 19 2.27 -6.27 -22.12
CA SER A 19 3.47 -6.18 -21.31
C SER A 19 4.26 -7.43 -21.66
N GLY A 20 5.33 -7.25 -22.44
CA GLY A 20 6.41 -8.23 -22.37
C GLY A 20 6.85 -8.41 -20.91
N PRO A 21 7.41 -9.58 -20.55
CA PRO A 21 7.89 -9.82 -19.20
C PRO A 21 8.84 -8.70 -18.80
N SER A 22 8.54 -8.05 -17.68
CA SER A 22 9.45 -7.08 -17.12
C SER A 22 10.66 -7.85 -16.57
N PRO A 23 11.89 -7.32 -16.67
CA PRO A 23 13.07 -7.97 -16.07
C PRO A 23 12.94 -8.19 -14.55
N PHE A 24 11.97 -7.52 -13.92
CA PHE A 24 11.65 -7.66 -12.51
C PHE A 24 10.68 -8.82 -12.23
N ASP A 25 10.02 -9.39 -13.22
CA ASP A 25 9.11 -10.53 -13.06
C ASP A 25 9.88 -11.82 -12.72
N ASP A 26 11.16 -11.88 -13.08
CA ASP A 26 12.07 -12.98 -12.73
C ASP A 26 12.67 -12.85 -11.32
N LEU A 27 12.49 -11.71 -10.65
CA LEU A 27 12.99 -11.49 -9.30
C LEU A 27 11.98 -11.98 -8.25
N PRO A 28 12.44 -12.62 -7.16
CA PRO A 28 11.58 -12.90 -6.02
C PRO A 28 10.96 -11.62 -5.47
N GLU A 29 9.66 -11.67 -5.16
CA GLU A 29 8.92 -10.55 -4.58
C GLU A 29 9.56 -10.03 -3.29
N GLU A 30 10.18 -10.91 -2.50
CA GLU A 30 10.93 -10.55 -1.29
C GLU A 30 12.14 -9.66 -1.60
N CYS A 31 12.86 -9.91 -2.70
CA CYS A 31 14.00 -9.08 -3.11
C CYS A 31 13.54 -7.65 -3.43
N ILE A 32 12.47 -7.55 -4.22
CA ILE A 32 11.83 -6.28 -4.57
C ILE A 32 11.33 -5.57 -3.30
N SER A 33 10.65 -6.30 -2.42
CA SER A 33 10.12 -5.77 -1.17
C SER A 33 11.22 -5.25 -0.26
N ASN A 34 12.35 -5.95 -0.18
CA ASN A 34 13.48 -5.52 0.63
C ASN A 34 14.09 -4.22 0.09
N ILE A 35 14.26 -4.09 -1.23
CA ILE A 35 14.73 -2.84 -1.85
C ILE A 35 13.77 -1.69 -1.53
N ILE A 36 12.46 -1.89 -1.74
CA ILE A 36 11.44 -0.86 -1.51
C ILE A 36 11.37 -0.48 -0.03
N SER A 37 11.56 -1.42 0.88
CA SER A 37 11.57 -1.14 2.32
C SER A 37 12.73 -0.24 2.78
N LEU A 38 13.74 -0.02 1.93
CA LEU A 38 14.85 0.92 2.14
C LEU A 38 14.58 2.31 1.52
N THR A 39 13.46 2.47 0.82
CA THR A 39 13.04 3.74 0.21
C THR A 39 12.05 4.49 1.11
N SER A 40 11.56 5.66 0.68
CA SER A 40 10.50 6.36 1.41
C SER A 40 9.11 5.75 1.11
N PRO A 41 8.12 5.91 2.02
CA PRO A 41 6.72 5.54 1.75
C PRO A 41 6.15 6.19 0.49
N ARG A 42 6.58 7.41 0.18
CA ARG A 42 6.23 8.11 -1.06
C ARG A 42 6.78 7.35 -2.28
N ASP A 43 8.06 7.00 -2.27
CA ASP A 43 8.69 6.29 -3.37
C ASP A 43 8.06 4.91 -3.56
N ALA A 44 7.73 4.20 -2.48
CA ALA A 44 7.01 2.93 -2.54
C ALA A 44 5.65 3.08 -3.27
N CYS A 45 4.90 4.15 -3.00
CA CYS A 45 3.64 4.44 -3.70
C CYS A 45 3.86 4.69 -5.21
N VAL A 46 4.93 5.41 -5.56
CA VAL A 46 5.29 5.66 -6.98
C VAL A 46 5.67 4.35 -7.66
N VAL A 47 6.52 3.54 -7.03
CA VAL A 47 6.97 2.24 -7.54
C VAL A 47 5.79 1.28 -7.76
N ALA A 48 4.80 1.27 -6.86
CA ALA A 48 3.58 0.47 -7.02
C ALA A 48 2.77 0.81 -8.28
N SER A 49 2.92 2.01 -8.84
CA SER A 49 2.22 2.43 -10.06
C SER A 49 2.93 1.99 -11.35
N VAL A 50 4.19 1.56 -11.27
CA VAL A 50 5.03 1.23 -12.43
C VAL A 50 4.68 -0.13 -13.03
N SER A 51 4.44 -1.15 -12.19
CA SER A 51 4.06 -2.49 -12.65
C SER A 51 3.23 -3.25 -11.62
N LYS A 52 2.55 -4.32 -12.07
CA LYS A 52 1.78 -5.21 -11.18
C LYS A 52 2.68 -5.94 -10.18
N THR A 53 3.89 -6.33 -10.61
CA THR A 53 4.89 -7.01 -9.77
C THR A 53 5.35 -6.11 -8.64
N PHE A 54 5.68 -4.85 -8.95
CA PHE A 54 6.00 -3.85 -7.94
C PHE A 54 4.83 -3.56 -7.02
N ARG A 55 3.61 -3.47 -7.56
CA ARG A 55 2.41 -3.27 -6.73
C ARG A 55 2.22 -4.38 -5.72
N SER A 56 2.35 -5.65 -6.14
CA SER A 56 2.25 -6.80 -5.25
C SER A 56 3.26 -6.69 -4.11
N ALA A 57 4.53 -6.44 -4.46
CA ALA A 57 5.60 -6.28 -3.48
C ALA A 57 5.29 -5.14 -2.49
N VAL A 58 4.87 -3.97 -2.98
CA VAL A 58 4.51 -2.80 -2.16
C VAL A 58 3.35 -3.07 -1.23
N ASP A 59 2.39 -3.90 -1.62
CA ASP A 59 1.24 -4.24 -0.77
C ASP A 59 1.62 -5.21 0.38
N SER A 60 2.86 -5.70 0.43
CA SER A 60 3.37 -6.53 1.52
C SER A 60 3.56 -5.76 2.83
N ASP A 61 3.01 -6.30 3.92
CA ASP A 61 3.16 -5.78 5.28
C ASP A 61 4.63 -5.68 5.73
N PHE A 62 5.54 -6.44 5.13
CA PHE A 62 6.97 -6.36 5.43
C PHE A 62 7.54 -4.96 5.21
N ILE A 63 7.11 -4.28 4.13
CA ILE A 63 7.58 -2.93 3.79
C ILE A 63 7.02 -1.92 4.77
N TRP A 64 5.71 -1.98 5.02
CA TRP A 64 5.01 -1.03 5.87
C TRP A 64 5.41 -1.18 7.34
N GLU A 65 5.83 -2.36 7.79
CA GLU A 65 6.44 -2.51 9.10
C GLU A 65 7.67 -1.63 9.30
N LYS A 66 8.53 -1.52 8.28
CA LYS A 66 9.73 -0.65 8.37
C LYS A 66 9.40 0.83 8.30
N PHE A 67 8.25 1.17 7.70
CA PHE A 67 7.77 2.55 7.61
C PHE A 67 7.01 2.99 8.86
N LEU A 68 6.49 2.06 9.64
CA LEU A 68 5.79 2.36 10.88
C LEU A 68 6.78 2.68 12.01
N PRO A 69 6.44 3.62 12.91
CA PRO A 69 7.21 3.87 14.12
C PRO A 69 7.29 2.60 15.00
N PRO A 70 8.41 2.27 15.66
CA PRO A 70 8.54 1.05 16.47
C PRO A 70 7.52 0.94 17.61
N ASP A 71 6.96 2.06 18.05
CA ASP A 71 5.93 2.18 19.08
C ASP A 71 4.50 2.35 18.51
N TYR A 72 4.29 2.05 17.22
CA TYR A 72 2.97 2.14 16.58
C TYR A 72 1.91 1.33 17.32
N ALA A 73 2.28 0.21 17.97
CA ALA A 73 1.35 -0.62 18.72
C ALA A 73 0.69 0.14 19.88
N SER A 74 1.38 1.10 20.48
CA SER A 74 0.84 1.98 21.51
C SER A 74 -0.02 3.11 20.94
N LEU A 75 0.16 3.43 19.65
CA LEU A 75 -0.66 4.41 18.92
C LEU A 75 -1.97 3.80 18.38
N ILE A 76 -2.08 2.47 18.35
CA ILE A 76 -3.34 1.79 18.02
C ILE A 76 -4.31 2.05 19.18
N LEU A 77 -5.13 3.08 19.04
CA LEU A 77 -6.21 3.38 19.96
C LEU A 77 -7.16 2.17 19.97
N GLY A 78 -7.16 1.44 21.09
CA GLY A 78 -7.77 0.11 21.20
C GLY A 78 -9.23 0.10 20.75
N SER A 79 -9.48 -0.57 19.62
CA SER A 79 -10.78 -0.92 19.01
C SER A 79 -10.64 -1.09 17.50
N ARG A 80 -9.65 -0.44 16.88
CA ARG A 80 -9.52 -0.43 15.42
C ARG A 80 -8.72 -1.63 14.93
N VAL A 81 -9.37 -2.50 14.19
CA VAL A 81 -8.74 -3.61 13.48
C VAL A 81 -8.38 -3.11 12.08
N PHE A 82 -7.10 -3.25 11.71
CA PHE A 82 -6.62 -2.94 10.36
C PHE A 82 -6.38 -4.24 9.61
N SER A 83 -6.69 -4.23 8.32
CA SER A 83 -6.50 -5.38 7.43
C SER A 83 -5.04 -5.55 6.98
N SER A 84 -4.26 -4.47 7.03
CA SER A 84 -2.83 -4.44 6.67
C SER A 84 -2.09 -3.34 7.42
N LYS A 85 -0.76 -3.45 7.50
CA LYS A 85 0.12 -2.41 8.05
C LYS A 85 0.14 -1.15 7.19
N LYS A 86 -0.10 -1.32 5.89
CA LYS A 86 -0.35 -0.21 4.96
C LYS A 86 -1.54 0.62 5.38
N GLU A 87 -2.67 -0.03 5.65
CA GLU A 87 -3.89 0.65 6.10
C GLU A 87 -3.65 1.37 7.44
N LEU A 88 -2.95 0.72 8.37
CA LEU A 88 -2.54 1.34 9.64
C LEU A 88 -1.69 2.59 9.40
N TYR A 89 -0.70 2.53 8.52
CA TYR A 89 0.15 3.69 8.19
C TYR A 89 -0.70 4.88 7.70
N PHE A 90 -1.61 4.64 6.76
CA PHE A 90 -2.48 5.71 6.24
C PHE A 90 -3.45 6.24 7.30
N ALA A 91 -4.01 5.36 8.15
CA ALA A 91 -4.89 5.77 9.23
C ALA A 91 -4.19 6.61 10.29
N LEU A 92 -2.93 6.28 10.61
CA LEU A 92 -2.09 7.11 11.48
C LEU A 92 -1.85 8.47 10.81
N CYS A 93 -1.47 8.50 9.53
CA CYS A 93 -1.30 9.75 8.80
C CYS A 93 -2.56 10.62 8.83
N ASP A 94 -3.74 10.03 8.63
CA ASP A 94 -5.03 10.75 8.63
C ASP A 94 -5.41 11.29 10.02
N HIS A 95 -5.25 10.47 11.07
CA HIS A 95 -5.55 10.89 12.45
C HIS A 95 -4.62 12.02 12.93
N PHE A 96 -3.32 11.95 12.61
CA PHE A 96 -2.37 13.01 12.93
C PHE A 96 -2.63 14.31 12.14
N LEU A 97 -3.35 14.27 11.02
CA LEU A 97 -3.76 15.46 10.27
C LEU A 97 -4.99 16.16 10.87
N ILE A 98 -5.83 15.43 11.61
CA ILE A 98 -7.11 15.93 12.17
C ILE A 98 -6.97 16.40 13.63
N GLU A 99 -5.87 16.07 14.33
CA GLU A 99 -5.60 16.55 15.69
C GLU A 99 -5.10 18.02 15.71
N ASP A 100 -6.08 18.90 15.57
CA ASP A 100 -6.18 20.35 15.79
C ASP A 100 -5.10 21.02 16.67
N GLY A 101 -4.24 21.84 16.07
CA GLY A 101 -3.62 23.03 16.71
C GLY A 101 -2.62 22.83 17.87
N LYS A 102 -2.50 21.64 18.45
CA LYS A 102 -1.52 21.31 19.50
C LYS A 102 -0.44 20.41 18.92
N LYS A 103 0.74 21.02 18.75
CA LYS A 103 1.90 20.36 18.16
C LYS A 103 2.45 19.28 19.09
N VAL A 104 2.07 18.03 18.85
CA VAL A 104 2.77 16.86 19.39
C VAL A 104 4.05 16.68 18.57
N TYR A 105 5.13 17.33 19.01
CA TYR A 105 6.35 17.50 18.21
C TYR A 105 7.32 16.32 18.17
N THR A 106 6.98 15.17 18.73
CA THR A 106 8.03 14.16 18.98
C THR A 106 8.11 13.07 17.90
N TYR A 107 7.03 12.80 17.15
CA TYR A 107 7.02 11.77 16.08
C TYR A 107 6.71 12.31 14.67
N VAL A 108 6.14 13.52 14.61
CA VAL A 108 5.72 14.18 13.36
C VAL A 108 6.94 14.61 12.52
N PHE A 109 8.14 14.69 13.11
CA PHE A 109 9.38 14.95 12.35
C PHE A 109 9.85 13.77 11.50
N ASN A 110 9.36 12.54 11.70
CA ASN A 110 9.68 11.44 10.79
C ASN A 110 8.59 11.24 9.73
N ILE A 111 7.31 11.29 10.10
CA ILE A 111 6.22 11.04 9.15
C ILE A 111 5.98 12.23 8.20
N ARG A 112 6.17 13.49 8.66
CA ARG A 112 5.94 14.67 7.82
C ARG A 112 7.06 14.93 6.81
N TYR A 113 8.29 14.46 7.06
CA TYR A 113 9.39 14.50 6.10
C TYR A 113 9.32 13.36 5.06
N MET A 114 8.43 12.38 5.26
CA MET A 114 8.21 11.26 4.33
C MET A 114 6.97 11.43 3.44
N CYS A 115 6.14 12.45 3.70
CA CYS A 115 4.97 12.83 2.90
C CYS A 115 5.19 14.12 2.08
N LEU A 116 6.40 14.70 2.06
CA LEU A 116 6.81 15.83 1.21
C LEU A 116 7.88 15.37 0.23
#